data_AF-E1GX73-F1
#
_entry.id   AF-E1GX73-F1
#
_cell.length_a   1.000
_cell.length_b   1.000
_cell.length_c   1.000
_cell.angle_alpha   90.00
_cell.angle_beta   90.00
_cell.angle_gamma   90.00
#
_symmetry.space_group_name_H-M   'P 1'
#
loop_
_entity.id
_entity.type
_entity.pdbx_description
1 polymer ?
#
loop_
_entity_poly.entity_id
_entity_poly.type
_entity_poly.pdbx_seq_one_letter_code
_entity_poly.pdbx_strand_id
1 'polypeptide(L)'
;MKNIYILIITLLCVVSCYNKKATYDYGAINNSTKLKGDKTLYGLACDGCSDSIVVFLPNDGGNPIRLNIVNARKNNKVFGTLNIGDEIAILLNPHNKKEAILVIDLEQMKGTWTFQVIPTLKPNPLKTESQIMAEMSDSLKQALFIPREYGFTLKSFNQASPVGYVKKNNTLEDESPVEYPKVTVYTSWHIYNGKLYLYKDTIDNHGKRIPNDSVGHDDGTMIFLSADSMAAKFGKKIMQYHRKASAIEANKRAQEAQKTIPITANKKITTK
;
A
#
# COMPACT_ATOMS: atom_id res chain seq x y z
N MET A 1 80.65 0.22 23.23
CA MET A 1 80.86 -1.19 22.86
C MET A 1 79.51 -1.83 22.62
N LYS A 2 79.33 -2.45 21.43
CA LYS A 2 78.40 -3.56 21.11
C LYS A 2 76.89 -3.25 21.24
N ASN A 3 76.24 -2.90 20.13
CA ASN A 3 75.48 -3.81 19.25
C ASN A 3 74.39 -4.61 19.99
N ILE A 4 73.11 -4.39 19.66
CA ILE A 4 72.23 -5.37 18.99
C ILE A 4 70.77 -4.88 19.02
N TYR A 5 70.24 -4.68 17.81
CA TYR A 5 68.82 -4.63 17.49
C TYR A 5 68.09 -5.86 18.03
N ILE A 6 66.82 -5.72 18.38
CA ILE A 6 65.70 -6.61 18.04
C ILE A 6 64.56 -6.27 19.02
N LEU A 7 63.69 -5.36 18.60
CA LEU A 7 62.37 -5.17 19.20
C LEU A 7 61.44 -6.14 18.46
N ILE A 8 61.46 -7.41 18.85
CA ILE A 8 60.53 -8.43 18.36
C ILE A 8 59.13 -8.07 18.88
N ILE A 9 58.25 -7.82 17.92
CA ILE A 9 56.80 -7.81 18.06
C ILE A 9 56.38 -9.21 18.51
N THR A 10 56.16 -9.38 19.81
CA THR A 10 55.42 -10.53 20.38
C THR A 10 54.30 -10.00 21.24
N LEU A 11 53.22 -9.57 20.57
CA LEU A 11 51.92 -9.41 21.21
C LEU A 11 50.79 -9.71 20.23
N LEU A 12 50.75 -10.95 19.75
CA LEU A 12 49.57 -11.55 19.13
C LEU A 12 49.68 -13.06 19.26
N CYS A 13 48.88 -13.65 20.16
CA CYS A 13 48.24 -14.97 20.03
C CYS A 13 47.60 -15.38 21.38
N VAL A 14 46.46 -14.76 21.71
CA VAL A 14 45.40 -15.45 22.47
C VAL A 14 44.10 -15.24 21.72
N VAL A 15 43.91 -16.03 20.66
CA VAL A 15 42.59 -16.24 20.06
C VAL A 15 41.83 -17.15 21.02
N SER A 16 41.15 -16.54 21.98
CA SER A 16 40.10 -17.24 22.74
C SER A 16 38.90 -17.38 21.82
N CYS A 17 38.70 -18.59 21.29
CA CYS A 17 37.42 -19.02 20.75
C CYS A 17 36.41 -19.11 21.90
N TYR A 18 35.84 -17.96 22.29
CA TYR A 18 34.59 -17.97 23.00
C TYR A 18 33.50 -18.41 22.03
N ASN A 19 33.16 -19.70 22.12
CA ASN A 19 31.96 -20.31 21.55
C ASN A 19 30.74 -19.53 22.05
N LYS A 20 30.36 -18.46 21.35
CA LYS A 20 28.95 -18.09 21.30
C LYS A 20 28.28 -19.23 20.57
N LYS A 21 27.61 -20.11 21.31
CA LYS A 21 26.55 -20.94 20.73
C LYS A 21 25.73 -19.98 19.88
N ALA A 22 25.74 -20.19 18.56
CA ALA A 22 24.74 -19.61 17.70
C ALA A 22 23.43 -20.15 18.24
N THR A 23 22.75 -19.36 19.06
CA THR A 23 21.31 -19.48 19.20
C THR A 23 20.82 -19.29 17.78
N TYR A 24 20.47 -20.40 17.12
CA TYR A 24 19.68 -20.34 15.91
C TYR A 24 18.37 -19.70 16.34
N ASP A 25 18.33 -18.36 16.23
CA ASP A 25 17.09 -17.62 16.18
C ASP A 25 16.40 -18.15 14.93
N TYR A 26 15.40 -19.02 15.12
CA TYR A 26 14.47 -19.37 14.07
C TYR A 26 13.72 -18.09 13.76
N GLY A 27 14.36 -17.24 12.94
CA GLY A 27 14.05 -15.82 12.82
C GLY A 27 12.55 -15.64 12.69
N ALA A 28 12.01 -14.82 13.60
CA ALA A 28 10.60 -14.44 13.60
C ALA A 28 10.15 -14.19 12.17
N ILE A 29 9.09 -14.88 11.76
CA ILE A 29 8.46 -14.68 10.46
C ILE A 29 8.05 -13.21 10.44
N ASN A 30 8.74 -12.41 9.63
CA ASN A 30 8.42 -11.02 9.32
C ASN A 30 7.84 -10.22 10.52
N ASN A 31 8.72 -9.69 11.39
CA ASN A 31 8.32 -8.74 12.44
C ASN A 31 7.89 -7.40 11.81
N SER A 32 6.72 -7.38 11.17
CA SER A 32 5.96 -6.16 10.92
C SER A 32 5.83 -5.46 12.27
N THR A 33 6.46 -4.29 12.43
CA THR A 33 6.48 -3.57 13.70
C THR A 33 5.05 -3.31 14.16
N LYS A 34 4.61 -4.11 15.13
CA LYS A 34 3.26 -4.05 15.67
C LYS A 34 3.07 -2.68 16.33
N LEU A 35 2.04 -1.96 15.91
CA LEU A 35 1.74 -0.65 16.46
C LEU A 35 1.36 -0.78 17.94
N LYS A 36 1.76 0.19 18.76
CA LYS A 36 1.47 0.20 20.20
C LYS A 36 -0.04 0.12 20.43
N GLY A 37 -0.48 -0.88 21.21
CA GLY A 37 -1.90 -1.10 21.52
C GLY A 37 -2.69 -1.86 20.44
N ASP A 38 -2.04 -2.36 19.38
CA ASP A 38 -2.67 -3.26 18.44
C ASP A 38 -2.92 -4.63 19.12
N LYS A 39 -4.14 -5.16 18.97
CA LYS A 39 -4.53 -6.48 19.47
C LYS A 39 -4.56 -7.54 18.37
N THR A 40 -4.30 -7.14 17.13
CA THR A 40 -4.21 -8.05 15.99
C THR A 40 -3.03 -8.98 16.16
N LEU A 41 -3.23 -10.26 15.83
CA LEU A 41 -2.20 -11.28 15.77
C LEU A 41 -1.77 -11.45 14.31
N TYR A 42 -0.47 -11.56 14.09
CA TYR A 42 0.15 -11.72 12.78
C TYR A 42 0.90 -13.05 12.73
N GLY A 43 0.83 -13.73 11.60
CA GLY A 43 1.28 -15.11 11.47
C GLY A 43 0.99 -15.69 10.10
N LEU A 44 1.26 -16.97 9.96
CA LEU A 44 1.00 -17.74 8.74
C LEU A 44 -0.23 -18.62 8.90
N ALA A 45 -1.00 -18.75 7.83
CA ALA A 45 -1.99 -19.79 7.69
C ALA A 45 -1.28 -21.16 7.50
N CYS A 46 -1.68 -22.15 8.30
CA CYS A 46 -1.16 -23.51 8.23
C CYS A 46 -2.15 -24.45 7.54
N ASP A 47 -1.69 -25.68 7.32
CA ASP A 47 -2.56 -26.76 6.87
C ASP A 47 -3.72 -27.02 7.87
N GLY A 48 -4.89 -27.36 7.34
CA GLY A 48 -6.12 -27.57 8.09
C GLY A 48 -7.03 -26.35 8.22
N CYS A 49 -6.75 -25.25 7.52
CA CYS A 49 -7.70 -24.15 7.36
C CYS A 49 -8.95 -24.63 6.60
N SER A 50 -10.12 -24.29 7.13
CA SER A 50 -11.43 -24.67 6.59
C SER A 50 -12.44 -23.57 6.86
N ASP A 51 -13.68 -23.81 6.48
CA ASP A 51 -14.78 -22.86 6.65
C ASP A 51 -15.12 -22.55 8.12
N SER A 52 -14.72 -23.42 9.04
CA SER A 52 -15.03 -23.31 10.47
C SER A 52 -13.80 -23.02 11.33
N ILE A 53 -12.61 -23.35 10.84
CA ILE A 53 -11.37 -23.32 11.63
C ILE A 53 -10.26 -22.69 10.81
N VAL A 54 -9.50 -21.80 11.44
CA VAL A 54 -8.18 -21.37 10.96
C VAL A 54 -7.10 -22.03 11.82
N VAL A 55 -6.09 -22.59 11.17
CA VAL A 55 -4.86 -23.04 11.82
C VAL A 55 -3.80 -21.99 11.56
N PHE A 56 -3.28 -21.40 12.63
CA PHE A 56 -2.47 -20.18 12.57
C PHE A 56 -1.17 -20.37 13.33
N LEU A 57 -0.04 -20.08 12.69
CA LEU A 57 1.27 -20.03 13.32
C LEU A 57 1.64 -18.56 13.59
N PRO A 58 1.69 -18.11 14.87
CA PRO A 58 2.08 -16.75 15.20
C PRO A 58 3.51 -16.41 14.75
N ASN A 59 3.75 -15.16 14.35
CA ASN A 59 5.09 -14.66 13.98
C ASN A 59 6.08 -14.71 15.15
N ASP A 60 5.58 -14.59 16.38
CA ASP A 60 6.37 -14.74 17.62
C ASP A 60 6.90 -16.18 17.84
N GLY A 61 6.55 -17.11 16.95
CA GLY A 61 6.93 -18.51 17.00
C GLY A 61 6.02 -19.36 17.90
N GLY A 62 6.41 -20.63 18.06
CA GLY A 62 5.67 -21.61 18.86
C GLY A 62 4.87 -22.61 18.03
N ASN A 63 3.84 -23.21 18.64
CA ASN A 63 3.00 -24.21 18.00
C ASN A 63 1.81 -23.58 17.27
N PRO A 64 1.36 -24.15 16.14
CA PRO A 64 0.15 -23.71 15.47
C PRO A 64 -1.06 -23.76 16.39
N ILE A 65 -1.87 -22.70 16.35
CA ILE A 65 -3.07 -22.52 17.16
C ILE A 65 -4.30 -22.73 16.26
N ARG A 66 -5.28 -23.47 16.75
CA ARG A 66 -6.57 -23.67 16.07
C ARG A 66 -7.59 -22.68 16.60
N LEU A 67 -8.18 -21.88 15.73
CA LEU A 67 -9.16 -20.85 16.06
C LEU A 67 -10.47 -21.09 15.31
N ASN A 68 -11.59 -20.93 16.00
CA ASN A 68 -12.92 -20.99 15.39
C ASN A 68 -13.22 -19.66 14.65
N ILE A 69 -13.66 -19.76 13.39
CA ILE A 69 -14.01 -18.62 12.52
C ILE A 69 -15.46 -18.66 12.02
N VAL A 70 -16.31 -19.56 12.52
CA VAL A 70 -17.70 -19.74 12.05
C VAL A 70 -18.47 -18.42 12.16
N ASN A 71 -18.34 -17.73 13.30
CA ASN A 71 -19.02 -16.45 13.52
C ASN A 71 -18.43 -15.33 12.66
N ALA A 72 -17.10 -15.28 12.49
CA ALA A 72 -16.48 -14.32 11.58
C ALA A 72 -16.98 -14.52 10.14
N ARG A 73 -17.07 -15.77 9.67
CA ARG A 73 -17.54 -16.08 8.32
C ARG A 73 -19.02 -15.74 8.13
N LYS A 74 -19.89 -16.09 9.08
CA LYS A 74 -21.31 -15.68 9.05
C LYS A 74 -21.49 -14.15 8.98
N ASN A 75 -20.58 -13.41 9.61
CA ASN A 75 -20.61 -11.95 9.64
C ASN A 75 -19.81 -11.28 8.50
N ASN A 76 -19.36 -12.05 7.50
CA ASN A 76 -18.51 -11.57 6.40
C ASN A 76 -17.24 -10.82 6.89
N LYS A 77 -16.59 -11.39 7.92
CA LYS A 77 -15.36 -10.88 8.55
C LYS A 77 -14.13 -11.75 8.28
N VAL A 78 -14.22 -12.64 7.30
CA VAL A 78 -13.07 -13.34 6.72
C VAL A 78 -12.83 -12.71 5.36
N PHE A 79 -11.74 -11.96 5.23
CA PHE A 79 -11.38 -11.21 4.03
C PHE A 79 -10.27 -11.91 3.28
N GLY A 80 -10.51 -12.24 2.01
CA GLY A 80 -9.60 -12.98 1.17
C GLY A 80 -9.78 -14.50 1.23
N THR A 81 -8.94 -15.21 0.48
CA THR A 81 -9.00 -16.67 0.34
C THR A 81 -7.77 -17.28 1.00
N LEU A 82 -7.96 -17.85 2.19
CA LEU A 82 -6.87 -18.37 3.00
C LEU A 82 -6.23 -19.60 2.34
N ASN A 83 -4.96 -19.49 1.94
CA ASN A 83 -4.14 -20.61 1.49
C ASN A 83 -3.02 -20.89 2.50
N ILE A 84 -2.48 -22.11 2.44
CA ILE A 84 -1.39 -22.53 3.30
C ILE A 84 -0.14 -21.69 2.96
N GLY A 85 0.46 -21.09 3.97
CA GLY A 85 1.63 -20.23 3.84
C GLY A 85 1.31 -18.75 3.67
N ASP A 86 0.04 -18.37 3.51
CA ASP A 86 -0.34 -16.96 3.42
C ASP A 86 -0.09 -16.24 4.75
N GLU A 87 0.43 -15.01 4.68
CA GLU A 87 0.47 -14.12 5.84
C GLU A 87 -0.95 -13.65 6.16
N ILE A 88 -1.38 -13.82 7.42
CA ILE A 88 -2.73 -13.46 7.85
C ILE A 88 -2.71 -12.62 9.13
N ALA A 89 -3.71 -11.73 9.24
CA ALA A 89 -3.99 -10.94 10.42
C ALA A 89 -5.30 -11.41 11.08
N ILE A 90 -5.25 -11.72 12.37
CA ILE A 90 -6.38 -12.24 13.12
C ILE A 90 -6.70 -11.33 14.30
N LEU A 91 -7.97 -10.97 14.46
CA LEU A 91 -8.48 -10.35 15.68
C LEU A 91 -9.28 -11.38 16.48
N LEU A 92 -8.86 -11.63 17.71
CA LEU A 92 -9.53 -12.57 18.61
C LEU A 92 -10.73 -11.94 19.31
N ASN A 93 -11.71 -12.78 19.67
CA ASN A 93 -12.79 -12.40 20.57
C ASN A 93 -12.21 -12.08 21.97
N PRO A 94 -12.47 -10.88 22.53
CA PRO A 94 -11.99 -10.52 23.88
C PRO A 94 -12.45 -11.46 24.99
N HIS A 95 -13.62 -12.09 24.83
CA HIS A 95 -14.20 -13.00 25.82
C HIS A 95 -13.77 -14.46 25.60
N ASN A 96 -13.52 -14.85 24.35
CA ASN A 96 -13.11 -16.21 23.98
C ASN A 96 -11.88 -16.20 23.07
N LYS A 97 -10.70 -16.40 23.66
CA LYS A 97 -9.43 -16.39 22.92
C LYS A 97 -9.27 -17.51 21.87
N LYS A 98 -10.15 -18.52 21.86
CA LYS A 98 -10.17 -19.58 20.84
C LYS A 98 -11.04 -19.24 19.63
N GLU A 99 -11.66 -18.08 19.62
CA GLU A 99 -12.53 -17.61 18.54
C GLU A 99 -11.94 -16.35 17.92
N ALA A 100 -11.92 -16.29 16.59
CA ALA A 100 -11.56 -15.10 15.84
C ALA A 100 -12.83 -14.38 15.37
N ILE A 101 -12.85 -13.05 15.56
CA ILE A 101 -13.92 -12.16 15.11
C ILE A 101 -13.62 -11.55 13.74
N LEU A 102 -12.34 -11.57 13.34
CA LEU A 102 -11.86 -11.04 12.07
C LEU A 102 -10.65 -11.85 11.63
N VAL A 103 -10.63 -12.20 10.34
CA VAL A 103 -9.46 -12.78 9.68
C VAL A 103 -9.26 -12.02 8.38
N ILE A 104 -8.03 -11.56 8.15
CA ILE A 104 -7.63 -10.84 6.94
C ILE A 104 -6.44 -11.59 6.34
N ASP A 105 -6.58 -11.96 5.08
CA ASP A 105 -5.47 -12.45 4.27
C ASP A 105 -4.59 -11.27 3.82
N LEU A 106 -3.42 -11.12 4.46
CA LEU A 106 -2.48 -10.05 4.15
C LEU A 106 -1.74 -10.31 2.85
N GLU A 107 -1.50 -11.58 2.50
CA GLU A 107 -0.86 -11.93 1.24
C GLU A 107 -1.73 -11.47 0.06
N GLN A 108 -3.03 -11.75 0.13
CA GLN A 108 -3.97 -11.24 -0.86
C GLN A 108 -4.22 -9.72 -0.73
N MET A 109 -4.00 -9.09 0.43
CA MET A 109 -4.02 -7.61 0.50
C MET A 109 -2.83 -6.96 -0.20
N LYS A 110 -1.67 -7.61 -0.23
CA LYS A 110 -0.50 -7.10 -0.96
C LYS A 110 -0.79 -7.07 -2.45
N GLY A 111 -0.26 -6.04 -3.12
CA GLY A 111 -0.46 -5.82 -4.56
C GLY A 111 -0.84 -4.40 -4.91
N THR A 112 -1.01 -4.16 -6.20
CA THR A 112 -1.40 -2.85 -6.74
C THR A 112 -2.91 -2.76 -6.88
N TRP A 113 -3.50 -1.83 -6.15
CA TRP A 113 -4.94 -1.56 -6.10
C TRP A 113 -5.23 -0.19 -6.70
N THR A 114 -6.08 -0.13 -7.72
CA THR A 114 -6.37 1.10 -8.45
C THR A 114 -7.86 1.37 -8.62
N PHE A 115 -8.19 2.63 -8.84
CA PHE A 115 -9.50 3.11 -9.24
C PHE A 115 -9.33 4.16 -10.34
N GLN A 116 -10.32 4.22 -11.23
CA GLN A 116 -10.29 5.12 -12.36
C GLN A 116 -10.65 6.55 -11.93
N VAL A 117 -9.89 7.52 -12.43
CA VAL A 117 -10.08 8.95 -12.21
C VAL A 117 -10.12 9.65 -13.55
N ILE A 118 -11.15 10.48 -13.74
CA ILE A 118 -11.33 11.33 -14.91
C ILE A 118 -10.98 12.76 -14.49
N PRO A 119 -10.28 13.55 -15.33
CA PRO A 119 -9.95 14.92 -14.97
C PRO A 119 -11.19 15.83 -15.02
N THR A 120 -11.14 16.95 -14.31
CA THR A 120 -12.19 17.96 -14.30
C THR A 120 -11.70 19.21 -15.05
N LEU A 121 -12.62 20.02 -15.57
CA LEU A 121 -12.24 21.31 -16.15
C LEU A 121 -11.68 22.23 -15.07
N LYS A 122 -10.66 23.02 -15.41
CA LYS A 122 -10.23 24.12 -14.55
C LYS A 122 -11.36 25.15 -14.47
N PRO A 123 -11.62 25.73 -13.29
CA PRO A 123 -12.69 26.71 -13.13
C PRO A 123 -12.41 27.92 -14.03
N ASN A 124 -13.42 28.30 -14.83
CA ASN A 124 -13.35 29.46 -15.71
C ASN A 124 -14.28 30.55 -15.17
N PRO A 125 -13.81 31.81 -15.02
CA PRO A 125 -14.64 32.91 -14.52
C PRO A 125 -15.81 33.28 -15.45
N LEU A 126 -15.77 32.94 -16.74
CA LEU A 126 -16.72 33.43 -17.75
C LEU A 126 -17.78 32.41 -18.18
N LYS A 127 -17.51 31.11 -18.06
CA LYS A 127 -18.40 30.05 -18.55
C LYS A 127 -18.51 28.92 -17.54
N THR A 128 -19.68 28.32 -17.44
CA THR A 128 -19.89 27.11 -16.64
C THR A 128 -19.27 25.90 -17.33
N GLU A 129 -18.94 24.86 -16.56
CA GLU A 129 -18.39 23.60 -17.10
C GLU A 129 -19.29 23.03 -18.22
N SER A 130 -20.61 23.06 -18.03
CA SER A 130 -21.58 22.58 -19.02
C SER A 130 -21.54 23.35 -20.34
N GLN A 131 -21.35 24.67 -20.30
CA GLN A 131 -21.25 25.50 -21.49
C GLN A 131 -19.97 25.18 -22.27
N ILE A 132 -18.84 25.04 -21.56
CA ILE A 132 -17.55 24.67 -22.17
C ILE A 132 -17.64 23.27 -22.80
N MET A 133 -18.29 22.32 -22.12
CA MET A 133 -18.49 20.97 -22.65
C MET A 133 -19.43 20.93 -23.85
N ALA A 134 -20.42 21.84 -23.94
CA ALA A 134 -21.31 21.93 -25.09
C ALA A 134 -20.60 22.48 -26.34
N GLU A 135 -19.66 23.41 -26.16
CA GLU A 135 -18.88 24.01 -27.25
C GLU A 135 -17.78 23.07 -27.78
N MET A 136 -17.34 22.12 -26.96
CA MET A 136 -16.26 21.20 -27.31
C MET A 136 -16.74 20.07 -28.22
N SER A 137 -16.02 19.82 -29.32
CA SER A 137 -16.27 18.65 -30.17
C SER A 137 -15.93 17.34 -29.45
N ASP A 138 -16.58 16.25 -29.85
CA ASP A 138 -16.39 14.95 -29.20
C ASP A 138 -14.95 14.44 -29.29
N SER A 139 -14.26 14.72 -30.42
CA SER A 139 -12.84 14.41 -30.57
C SER A 139 -11.96 15.16 -29.57
N LEU A 140 -12.29 16.42 -29.25
CA LEU A 140 -11.56 17.20 -28.24
C LEU A 140 -11.84 16.68 -26.82
N LYS A 141 -13.09 16.29 -26.52
CA LYS A 141 -13.43 15.66 -25.24
C LYS A 141 -12.63 14.39 -25.02
N GLN A 142 -12.57 13.52 -26.03
CA GLN A 142 -11.84 12.26 -25.93
C GLN A 142 -10.33 12.45 -25.73
N ALA A 143 -9.76 13.50 -26.34
CA ALA A 143 -8.34 13.83 -26.18
C ALA A 143 -8.01 14.44 -24.81
N LEU A 144 -8.93 15.22 -24.22
CA LEU A 144 -8.70 15.91 -22.94
C LEU A 144 -9.05 15.03 -21.73
N PHE A 145 -10.18 14.31 -21.78
CA PHE A 145 -10.70 13.52 -20.65
C PHE A 145 -10.19 12.08 -20.67
N ILE A 146 -8.87 11.91 -20.72
CA ILE A 146 -8.24 10.58 -20.65
C ILE A 146 -8.34 10.05 -19.22
N PRO A 147 -8.90 8.87 -18.97
CA PRO A 147 -8.92 8.32 -17.63
C PRO A 147 -7.51 7.92 -17.15
N ARG A 148 -7.19 8.21 -15.89
CA ARG A 148 -5.98 7.75 -15.19
C ARG A 148 -6.34 6.76 -14.09
N GLU A 149 -5.40 5.89 -13.74
CA GLU A 149 -5.56 4.95 -12.63
C GLU A 149 -4.83 5.48 -11.41
N TYR A 150 -5.57 5.76 -10.34
CA TYR A 150 -5.03 6.21 -9.05
C TYR A 150 -5.14 5.09 -8.03
N GLY A 151 -4.30 5.14 -7.00
CA GLY A 151 -4.36 4.18 -5.91
C GLY A 151 -3.01 3.96 -5.26
N PHE A 152 -2.76 2.72 -4.84
CA PHE A 152 -1.57 2.38 -4.09
C PHE A 152 -1.15 0.93 -4.32
N THR A 153 0.13 0.66 -4.09
CA THR A 153 0.68 -0.68 -4.03
C THR A 153 1.07 -0.98 -2.60
N LEU A 154 0.51 -2.04 -2.02
CA LEU A 154 0.88 -2.56 -0.70
C LEU A 154 1.92 -3.65 -0.86
N LYS A 155 3.02 -3.54 -0.11
CA LYS A 155 4.17 -4.46 -0.16
C LYS A 155 4.45 -5.05 1.21
N SER A 156 5.25 -6.10 1.25
CA SER A 156 5.81 -6.65 2.49
C SER A 156 6.54 -5.58 3.31
N PHE A 157 6.74 -5.87 4.60
CA PHE A 157 7.35 -4.94 5.57
C PHE A 157 6.59 -3.62 5.71
N ASN A 158 5.26 -3.66 5.57
CA ASN A 158 4.38 -2.50 5.76
C ASN A 158 4.69 -1.33 4.81
N GLN A 159 5.32 -1.58 3.65
CA GLN A 159 5.65 -0.52 2.70
C GLN A 159 4.51 -0.26 1.73
N ALA A 160 4.24 1.02 1.45
CA ALA A 160 3.28 1.43 0.42
C ALA A 160 3.99 2.23 -0.68
N SER A 161 3.41 2.26 -1.88
CA SER A 161 3.87 3.10 -2.98
C SER A 161 2.68 3.67 -3.74
N PRO A 162 2.71 4.93 -4.19
CA PRO A 162 1.59 5.55 -4.89
C PRO A 162 1.41 4.98 -6.30
N VAL A 163 0.17 5.02 -6.78
CA VAL A 163 -0.19 4.79 -8.19
C VAL A 163 -0.89 6.04 -8.72
N GLY A 164 -0.57 6.46 -9.93
CA GLY A 164 -1.15 7.65 -10.56
C GLY A 164 -0.19 8.83 -10.68
N TYR A 165 1.01 8.76 -10.09
CA TYR A 165 2.03 9.78 -10.29
C TYR A 165 2.56 9.71 -11.72
N VAL A 166 2.17 10.70 -12.53
CA VAL A 166 2.74 10.92 -13.86
C VAL A 166 3.79 12.02 -13.69
N LYS A 167 5.05 11.72 -14.01
CA LYS A 167 6.12 12.73 -13.96
C LYS A 167 5.78 13.85 -14.93
N LYS A 168 5.67 15.08 -14.40
CA LYS A 168 5.53 16.32 -15.18
C LYS A 168 6.83 16.58 -15.95
N ASN A 169 7.03 15.91 -17.08
CA ASN A 169 8.26 16.08 -17.86
C ASN A 169 8.22 17.33 -18.75
N ASN A 170 7.03 17.90 -19.02
CA ASN A 170 6.84 19.05 -19.90
C ASN A 170 6.02 20.15 -19.24
N THR A 171 6.35 21.41 -19.53
CA THR A 171 5.63 22.64 -19.13
C THR A 171 4.21 22.77 -19.70
N LEU A 172 3.85 21.92 -20.68
CA LEU A 172 2.56 21.93 -21.38
C LEU A 172 1.38 21.38 -20.54
N GLU A 173 1.63 20.61 -19.47
CA GLU A 173 0.53 20.15 -18.60
C GLU A 173 -0.14 21.30 -17.83
N ASP A 174 0.61 22.37 -17.53
CA ASP A 174 0.05 23.55 -16.88
C ASP A 174 -0.88 24.35 -17.83
N GLU A 175 -0.69 24.20 -19.15
CA GLU A 175 -1.56 24.77 -20.20
C GLU A 175 -2.83 23.94 -20.48
N SER A 176 -2.96 22.73 -19.91
CA SER A 176 -4.14 21.89 -20.11
C SER A 176 -5.40 22.56 -19.51
N PRO A 177 -6.53 22.59 -20.23
CA PRO A 177 -7.81 23.10 -19.70
C PRO A 177 -8.43 22.18 -18.66
N VAL A 178 -7.94 20.93 -18.56
CA VAL A 178 -8.37 19.94 -17.58
C VAL A 178 -7.29 19.70 -16.54
N GLU A 179 -7.70 19.44 -15.31
CA GLU A 179 -6.86 19.14 -14.16
C GLU A 179 -7.29 17.82 -13.50
N TYR A 180 -6.31 16.99 -13.15
CA TYR A 180 -6.59 15.79 -12.39
C TYR A 180 -6.51 16.09 -10.89
N PRO A 181 -7.32 15.41 -10.05
CA PRO A 181 -7.16 15.46 -8.62
C PRO A 181 -5.71 15.15 -8.21
N LYS A 182 -5.24 15.78 -7.13
CA LYS A 182 -3.91 15.50 -6.57
C LYS A 182 -3.86 14.04 -6.12
N VAL A 183 -2.84 13.31 -6.57
CA VAL A 183 -2.59 11.93 -6.14
C VAL A 183 -2.20 11.93 -4.66
N THR A 184 -2.89 11.14 -3.85
CA THR A 184 -2.48 10.90 -2.46
C THR A 184 -1.31 9.93 -2.44
N VAL A 185 -0.23 10.31 -1.77
CA VAL A 185 0.97 9.47 -1.63
C VAL A 185 0.96 8.78 -0.28
N TYR A 186 1.00 7.45 -0.31
CA TYR A 186 1.15 6.62 0.87
C TYR A 186 2.53 5.96 0.86
N THR A 187 3.17 5.93 2.02
CA THR A 187 4.54 5.40 2.21
C THR A 187 4.58 4.15 3.06
N SER A 188 3.60 3.99 3.95
CA SER A 188 3.47 2.84 4.83
C SER A 188 2.01 2.42 4.98
N TRP A 189 1.79 1.14 5.27
CA TRP A 189 0.48 0.61 5.60
C TRP A 189 0.57 -0.37 6.77
N HIS A 190 -0.46 -0.42 7.60
CA HIS A 190 -0.55 -1.35 8.73
C HIS A 190 -1.98 -1.84 8.87
N ILE A 191 -2.15 -3.02 9.48
CA ILE A 191 -3.43 -3.35 10.12
C ILE A 191 -3.36 -2.88 11.57
N TYR A 192 -4.44 -2.30 12.07
CA TYR A 192 -4.56 -1.88 13.47
C TYR A 192 -5.94 -2.23 13.98
N ASN A 193 -6.01 -3.17 14.92
CA ASN A 193 -7.27 -3.71 15.44
C ASN A 193 -8.29 -4.03 14.33
N GLY A 194 -7.81 -4.62 13.23
CA GLY A 194 -8.63 -5.00 12.08
C GLY A 194 -8.96 -3.89 11.07
N LYS A 195 -8.44 -2.67 11.25
CA LYS A 195 -8.56 -1.57 10.28
C LYS A 195 -7.29 -1.44 9.46
N LEU A 196 -7.41 -1.08 8.19
CA LEU A 196 -6.30 -0.73 7.31
C LEU A 196 -5.89 0.72 7.56
N TYR A 197 -4.66 0.95 7.99
CA TYR A 197 -4.09 2.28 8.19
C TYR A 197 -3.14 2.57 7.03
N LEU A 198 -3.38 3.65 6.30
CA LEU A 198 -2.51 4.10 5.20
C LEU A 198 -1.83 5.41 5.61
N TYR A 199 -0.52 5.35 5.87
CA TYR A 199 0.27 6.52 6.26
C TYR A 199 0.68 7.33 5.06
N LYS A 200 0.44 8.64 5.14
CA LYS A 200 0.77 9.61 4.10
C LYS A 200 2.27 9.81 4.00
N ASP A 201 2.69 10.61 3.03
CA ASP A 201 4.09 10.93 2.85
C ASP A 201 4.68 11.58 4.11
N THR A 202 5.95 11.25 4.35
CA THR A 202 6.77 11.82 5.42
C THR A 202 7.41 13.13 4.98
N ILE A 203 7.05 13.66 3.81
CA ILE A 203 7.55 14.91 3.24
C ILE A 203 6.37 15.86 3.03
N ASP A 204 6.49 17.08 3.51
CA ASP A 204 5.48 18.13 3.29
C ASP A 204 5.56 18.73 1.88
N ASN A 205 4.63 19.62 1.54
CA ASN A 205 4.61 20.26 0.22
C ASN A 205 5.86 21.15 -0.06
N HIS A 206 6.68 21.45 0.95
CA HIS A 206 7.90 22.25 0.84
C HIS A 206 9.18 21.38 0.84
N GLY A 207 9.03 20.05 0.78
CA GLY A 207 10.16 19.13 0.78
C GLY A 207 10.76 18.86 2.17
N LYS A 208 10.13 19.32 3.24
CA LYS A 208 10.60 19.11 4.62
C LYS A 208 10.06 17.80 5.17
N ARG A 209 10.93 17.05 5.86
CA ARG A 209 10.53 15.82 6.55
C ARG A 209 9.57 16.13 7.70
N ILE A 210 8.40 15.51 7.66
CA ILE A 210 7.41 15.47 8.73
C ILE A 210 7.88 14.43 9.78
N PRO A 211 7.88 14.78 11.07
CA PRO A 211 8.12 13.82 12.15
C PRO A 211 7.17 12.64 12.07
N ASN A 212 7.66 11.41 12.29
CA ASN A 212 6.89 10.18 12.10
C ASN A 212 5.60 10.12 12.94
N ASP A 213 5.59 10.74 14.11
CA ASP A 213 4.44 10.84 15.03
C ASP A 213 3.35 11.81 14.54
N SER A 214 3.71 12.70 13.62
CA SER A 214 2.85 13.73 13.04
C SER A 214 2.39 13.40 11.62
N VAL A 215 2.83 12.25 11.07
CA VAL A 215 2.42 11.79 9.74
C VAL A 215 0.95 11.41 9.79
N GLY A 216 0.14 12.13 9.02
CA GLY A 216 -1.28 11.81 8.86
C GLY A 216 -1.47 10.43 8.24
N HIS A 217 -2.55 9.76 8.62
CA HIS A 217 -2.96 8.48 8.04
C HIS A 217 -4.44 8.50 7.71
N ASP A 218 -4.85 7.64 6.79
CA ASP A 218 -6.25 7.40 6.48
C ASP A 218 -6.68 6.03 7.02
N ASP A 219 -7.80 6.02 7.75
CA ASP A 219 -8.35 4.82 8.40
C ASP A 219 -9.38 4.14 7.48
N GLY A 220 -9.07 2.92 7.05
CA GLY A 220 -9.91 2.07 6.23
C GLY A 220 -10.55 0.94 7.05
N THR A 221 -11.86 0.80 6.96
CA THR A 221 -12.54 -0.45 7.36
C THR A 221 -12.71 -1.33 6.15
N MET A 222 -12.12 -2.53 6.16
CA MET A 222 -12.30 -3.49 5.07
C MET A 222 -13.77 -3.90 4.93
N ILE A 223 -14.25 -3.94 3.69
CA ILE A 223 -15.61 -4.36 3.31
C ILE A 223 -15.56 -5.61 2.44
N PHE A 224 -14.57 -5.71 1.55
CA PHE A 224 -14.43 -6.83 0.64
C PHE A 224 -12.97 -7.02 0.20
N LEU A 225 -12.56 -8.26 -0.02
CA LEU A 225 -11.25 -8.62 -0.54
C LEU A 225 -11.34 -9.94 -1.32
N SER A 226 -11.07 -9.88 -2.62
CA SER A 226 -10.87 -11.01 -3.53
C SER A 226 -9.50 -10.89 -4.21
N ALA A 227 -9.15 -11.87 -5.05
CA ALA A 227 -7.90 -11.85 -5.81
C ALA A 227 -7.79 -10.62 -6.71
N ASP A 228 -8.91 -10.10 -7.22
CA ASP A 228 -8.95 -9.04 -8.23
C ASP A 228 -9.62 -7.74 -7.76
N SER A 229 -10.33 -7.76 -6.64
CA SER A 229 -11.15 -6.64 -6.17
C SER A 229 -11.00 -6.42 -4.67
N MET A 230 -10.95 -5.15 -4.28
CA MET A 230 -10.89 -4.75 -2.87
C MET A 230 -11.85 -3.59 -2.64
N ALA A 231 -12.60 -3.63 -1.53
CA ALA A 231 -13.38 -2.49 -1.09
C ALA A 231 -13.09 -2.15 0.37
N ALA A 232 -12.86 -0.87 0.63
CA ALA A 232 -12.60 -0.35 1.96
C ALA A 232 -13.35 0.96 2.17
N LYS A 233 -13.90 1.12 3.36
CA LYS A 233 -14.59 2.35 3.78
C LYS A 233 -13.58 3.27 4.47
N PHE A 234 -13.35 4.44 3.88
CA PHE A 234 -12.56 5.52 4.43
C PHE A 234 -13.48 6.68 4.83
N GLY A 235 -13.59 6.92 6.14
CA GLY A 235 -14.56 7.88 6.68
C GLY A 235 -16.00 7.54 6.28
N LYS A 236 -16.62 8.41 5.45
CA LYS A 236 -17.99 8.21 4.93
C LYS A 236 -18.05 7.54 3.55
N LYS A 237 -16.92 7.41 2.86
CA LYS A 237 -16.87 6.93 1.48
C LYS A 237 -16.44 5.46 1.43
N ILE A 238 -17.10 4.68 0.59
CA ILE A 238 -16.64 3.32 0.24
C ILE A 238 -15.84 3.45 -1.05
N MET A 239 -14.56 3.13 -0.97
CA MET A 239 -13.67 3.07 -2.12
C MET A 239 -13.62 1.63 -2.62
N GLN A 240 -13.77 1.47 -3.93
CA GLN A 240 -13.65 0.19 -4.61
C GLN A 240 -12.42 0.25 -5.51
N TYR A 241 -11.61 -0.79 -5.43
CA TYR A 241 -10.37 -0.92 -6.14
C TYR A 241 -10.36 -2.22 -6.92
N HIS A 242 -9.68 -2.19 -8.07
CA HIS A 242 -9.38 -3.38 -8.85
C HIS A 242 -7.87 -3.60 -8.87
N ARG A 243 -7.46 -4.87 -9.02
CA ARG A 243 -6.05 -5.25 -9.02
C ARG A 243 -5.40 -4.95 -10.38
N LYS A 244 -4.15 -4.50 -10.34
CA LYS A 244 -3.24 -4.42 -11.49
C LYS A 244 -1.96 -5.21 -11.21
N ALA A 245 -1.23 -5.63 -12.24
CA ALA A 245 0.03 -6.32 -12.01
C ALA A 245 1.13 -5.37 -11.52
N SER A 246 1.08 -4.08 -11.93
CA SER A 246 1.97 -3.05 -11.40
C SER A 246 1.42 -1.63 -11.53
N ALA A 247 2.00 -0.70 -10.75
CA ALA A 247 1.73 0.73 -10.85
C ALA A 247 2.06 1.32 -12.24
N ILE A 248 3.06 0.76 -12.92
CA ILE A 248 3.49 1.19 -14.27
C ILE A 248 2.44 0.79 -15.29
N GLU A 249 2.00 -0.46 -15.25
CA GLU A 249 0.99 -0.97 -16.17
C GLU A 249 -0.35 -0.22 -16.02
N ALA A 250 -0.73 0.10 -14.78
CA ALA A 250 -1.97 0.82 -14.49
C ALA A 250 -2.12 2.13 -15.30
N ASN A 251 -1.02 2.87 -15.51
CA ASN A 251 -1.05 4.16 -16.21
C ASN A 251 -0.39 4.14 -17.59
N LYS A 252 -0.02 2.98 -18.13
CA LYS A 252 0.66 2.87 -19.44
C LYS A 252 -0.11 3.57 -20.56
N ARG A 253 -1.43 3.34 -20.64
CA ARG A 253 -2.30 3.98 -21.64
C ARG A 253 -2.34 5.51 -21.49
N ALA A 254 -2.46 6.01 -20.27
CA ALA A 254 -2.48 7.44 -20.00
C ALA A 254 -1.13 8.11 -20.33
N GLN A 255 -0.01 7.42 -20.06
CA GLN A 255 1.33 7.87 -20.42
C GLN A 255 1.56 7.89 -21.94
N GLU A 256 1.08 6.87 -22.66
CA GLU A 256 1.13 6.83 -24.13
C GLU A 256 0.27 7.94 -24.74
N ALA A 257 -0.95 8.15 -24.22
CA ALA A 257 -1.85 9.18 -24.69
C ALA A 257 -1.24 10.60 -24.53
N GLN A 258 -0.56 10.88 -23.41
CA GLN A 258 0.15 12.15 -23.22
C GLN A 258 1.28 12.37 -24.22
N LYS A 259 2.02 11.31 -24.59
CA LYS A 259 3.05 11.39 -25.64
C LYS A 259 2.47 11.68 -27.01
N THR A 260 1.19 11.36 -27.24
CA THR A 260 0.45 11.61 -28.49
C THR A 260 -0.39 12.89 -28.50
N ILE A 261 -0.47 13.63 -27.38
CA ILE A 261 -1.00 15.01 -27.33
C ILE A 261 0.06 16.11 -27.69
N PRO A 262 1.10 15.92 -28.54
CA PRO A 262 1.78 17.07 -29.11
C PRO A 262 0.88 17.71 -30.19
N ILE A 263 0.62 19.01 -30.03
CA ILE A 263 0.45 20.02 -31.10
C ILE A 263 -0.99 20.36 -31.56
N THR A 264 -1.99 19.47 -31.56
CA THR A 264 -3.26 19.79 -32.26
C THR A 264 -4.32 20.53 -31.42
N ALA A 265 -4.35 20.37 -30.10
CA ALA A 265 -5.40 20.95 -29.24
C ALA A 265 -5.09 22.39 -28.78
N ASN A 266 -3.84 22.69 -28.40
CA ASN A 266 -3.50 24.01 -27.84
C ASN A 266 -3.61 25.15 -28.85
N LYS A 267 -3.49 24.89 -30.17
CA LYS A 267 -3.65 25.95 -31.19
C LYS A 267 -5.10 26.40 -31.39
N LYS A 268 -6.11 25.57 -31.09
CA LYS A 268 -7.53 25.88 -31.36
C LYS A 268 -8.24 26.62 -30.24
N ILE A 269 -7.71 26.61 -29.02
CA ILE A 269 -8.37 27.21 -27.85
C ILE A 269 -7.83 28.63 -27.57
N THR A 270 -6.60 28.95 -27.95
CA THR A 270 -6.01 30.31 -27.81
C THR A 270 -6.27 31.25 -28.99
N THR A 271 -6.98 30.82 -30.04
CA THR A 271 -7.23 31.65 -31.24
C THR A 271 -8.70 32.01 -31.49
N LYS A 272 -9.54 32.05 -30.45
CA LYS A 272 -10.86 32.70 -30.53
C LYS A 272 -11.21 33.48 -29.27
#